data_AF-A0A9C8WSK7-F1
#
_entry.id   AF-A0A9C8WSK7-F1
#
_cell.length_a   1.000
_cell.length_b   1.000
_cell.length_c   1.000
_cell.angle_alpha   90.00
_cell.angle_beta   90.00
_cell.angle_gamma   90.00
#
_symmetry.space_group_name_H-M   'P 1'
#
loop_
_entity.id
_entity.type
_entity.pdbx_description
1 polymer ?
#
loop_
_entity_poly.entity_id
_entity_poly.type
_entity_poly.pdbx_seq_one_letter_code
_entity_poly.pdbx_strand_id
1 'polypeptide(L)'
;MRALFREIMVRSPADVAVVRQIAGQMAAERDFPAQRQAEIRLMATELAQNHLDHQTREGCIRVSSLRIQDVPCVMLASVDQGPGLGNIDELLARKTGCPSTIGLGVGLASVRRLADRFAVCSQMGKKNPYQCPGSKRGRPGTIITAVSWPNYRPPQVLVDLQVDLAGIVSGRTENMPCGDGLFVDGDERFIRVALVDSPGIGTGFRMTREVGRRLQEMDLVWPPDQLLERLSFALEAGASIKIIRFDRMQQEVQCAGVGNIGLWLVVDSRIVLAAGWQPPGDLYHGGFELFRYPVRQDFACLIHSDGLQPFDREEISRLLSVDSKSGHPPRCSLVLQSAFSMNRQAQDDISICVWQWQHT
;
A
#
# COMPACT_ATOMS: atom_id res chain seq x y z
N MET A 1 -7.96 -2.14 -17.88
CA MET A 1 -6.73 -2.46 -17.12
C MET A 1 -7.10 -3.57 -16.14
N ARG A 2 -6.41 -4.71 -16.16
CA ARG A 2 -6.69 -5.83 -15.25
C ARG A 2 -6.39 -5.43 -13.80
N ALA A 3 -7.00 -6.14 -12.84
CA ALA A 3 -6.92 -5.81 -11.42
C ALA A 3 -5.48 -5.60 -10.94
N LEU A 4 -5.29 -4.52 -10.16
CA LEU A 4 -4.01 -4.00 -9.66
C LEU A 4 -3.44 -4.82 -8.49
N PHE A 5 -4.06 -5.95 -8.18
CA PHE A 5 -3.75 -6.84 -7.07
C PHE A 5 -4.10 -8.30 -7.43
N ARG A 6 -3.29 -9.25 -6.96
CA ARG A 6 -3.53 -10.70 -6.95
C ARG A 6 -2.98 -11.30 -5.67
N GLU A 7 -3.71 -12.24 -5.09
CA GLU A 7 -3.26 -13.07 -3.96
C GLU A 7 -3.26 -14.53 -4.40
N ILE A 8 -2.13 -15.20 -4.22
CA ILE A 8 -1.95 -16.60 -4.62
C ILE A 8 -1.52 -17.39 -3.39
N MET A 9 -2.32 -18.38 -3.01
CA MET A 9 -1.94 -19.36 -1.98
C MET A 9 -0.85 -20.27 -2.55
N VAL A 10 0.24 -20.46 -1.82
CA VAL A 10 1.34 -21.33 -2.25
C VAL A 10 1.25 -22.66 -1.51
N ARG A 11 0.84 -23.71 -2.21
CA ARG A 11 0.64 -25.05 -1.66
C ARG A 11 1.39 -26.14 -2.43
N SER A 12 1.79 -25.84 -3.66
CA SER A 12 2.43 -26.77 -4.58
C SER A 12 3.45 -26.05 -5.48
N PRO A 13 4.36 -26.80 -6.13
CA PRO A 13 5.27 -26.23 -7.13
C PRO A 13 4.55 -25.55 -8.32
N ALA A 14 3.32 -25.96 -8.63
CA ALA A 14 2.52 -25.31 -9.68
C ALA A 14 2.17 -23.86 -9.29
N ASP A 15 1.92 -23.59 -8.01
CA ASP A 15 1.59 -22.25 -7.52
C ASP A 15 2.79 -21.29 -7.65
N VAL A 16 4.02 -21.80 -7.49
CA VAL A 16 5.25 -21.03 -7.71
C VAL A 16 5.31 -20.54 -9.16
N ALA A 17 4.96 -21.40 -10.13
CA ALA A 17 4.92 -21.03 -11.53
C ALA A 17 3.83 -19.96 -11.81
N VAL A 18 2.65 -20.09 -11.16
CA VAL A 18 1.56 -19.11 -11.26
C VAL A 18 1.98 -17.75 -10.69
N VAL A 19 2.57 -17.71 -9.49
CA VAL A 19 3.10 -16.49 -8.87
C VAL A 19 4.11 -15.80 -9.79
N ARG A 20 5.08 -16.57 -10.31
CA ARG A 20 6.09 -16.06 -11.24
C ARG A 20 5.46 -15.47 -12.50
N GLN A 21 4.46 -16.15 -13.08
CA GLN A 21 3.76 -15.68 -14.27
C GLN A 21 3.00 -14.38 -14.00
N ILE A 22 2.24 -14.30 -12.91
CA ILE A 22 1.45 -13.12 -12.53
C ILE A 22 2.38 -11.92 -12.25
N ALA A 23 3.47 -12.12 -11.51
CA ALA A 23 4.44 -11.07 -11.22
C ALA A 23 5.10 -10.53 -12.50
N GLY A 24 5.50 -11.43 -13.42
CA GLY A 24 6.06 -11.05 -14.72
C GLY A 24 5.05 -10.31 -15.62
N GLN A 25 3.80 -10.79 -15.67
CA GLN A 25 2.73 -10.14 -16.43
C GLN A 25 2.44 -8.75 -15.89
N MET A 26 2.32 -8.60 -14.57
CA MET A 26 2.06 -7.29 -13.96
C MET A 26 3.18 -6.29 -14.25
N ALA A 27 4.45 -6.72 -14.21
CA ALA A 27 5.58 -5.86 -14.57
C ALA A 27 5.55 -5.47 -16.06
N ALA A 28 5.25 -6.43 -16.95
CA ALA A 28 5.16 -6.18 -18.40
C ALA A 28 4.03 -5.21 -18.75
N GLU A 29 2.85 -5.35 -18.13
CA GLU A 29 1.71 -4.44 -18.29
C GLU A 29 1.97 -3.02 -17.74
N ARG A 30 3.10 -2.82 -17.06
CA ARG A 30 3.57 -1.52 -16.54
C ARG A 30 4.83 -1.03 -17.22
N ASP A 31 5.15 -1.59 -18.38
CA ASP A 31 6.27 -1.17 -19.22
C ASP A 31 7.63 -1.25 -18.50
N PHE A 32 7.78 -2.18 -17.55
CA PHE A 32 9.07 -2.43 -16.92
C PHE A 32 10.08 -2.93 -17.97
N PRO A 33 11.35 -2.52 -17.93
CA PRO A 33 12.40 -3.08 -18.78
C PRO A 33 12.51 -4.60 -18.62
N ALA A 34 12.87 -5.31 -19.69
CA ALA A 34 12.95 -6.77 -19.71
C ALA A 34 13.83 -7.35 -18.59
N GLN A 35 14.93 -6.67 -18.24
CA GLN A 35 15.78 -7.04 -17.12
C GLN A 35 15.03 -6.97 -15.79
N ARG A 36 14.34 -5.86 -15.49
CA ARG A 36 13.55 -5.74 -14.25
C ARG A 36 12.42 -6.76 -14.19
N GLN A 37 11.76 -7.06 -15.33
CA GLN A 37 10.75 -8.11 -15.38
C GLN A 37 11.34 -9.48 -14.99
N ALA A 38 12.57 -9.80 -15.42
CA ALA A 38 13.26 -11.03 -15.04
C ALA A 38 13.61 -11.05 -13.54
N GLU A 39 14.08 -9.95 -12.99
CA GLU A 39 14.40 -9.81 -11.56
C GLU A 39 13.16 -9.93 -10.67
N ILE A 40 12.04 -9.31 -11.06
CA ILE A 40 10.74 -9.46 -10.37
C ILE A 40 10.27 -10.91 -10.40
N ARG A 41 10.38 -11.60 -11.54
CA ARG A 41 10.05 -13.04 -11.65
C ARG A 41 10.93 -13.90 -10.75
N LEU A 42 12.22 -13.59 -10.66
CA LEU A 42 13.15 -14.28 -9.77
C LEU A 42 12.75 -14.07 -8.31
N MET A 43 12.56 -12.82 -7.86
CA MET A 43 12.13 -12.53 -6.50
C MET A 43 10.81 -13.23 -6.15
N ALA A 44 9.84 -13.22 -7.06
CA ALA A 44 8.56 -13.90 -6.86
C ALA A 44 8.72 -15.43 -6.71
N THR A 45 9.64 -16.01 -7.48
CA THR A 45 9.97 -17.45 -7.40
C THR A 45 10.64 -17.78 -6.07
N GLU A 46 11.63 -17.00 -5.63
CA GLU A 46 12.32 -17.20 -4.36
C GLU A 46 11.35 -17.08 -3.17
N LEU A 47 10.51 -16.04 -3.16
CA LEU A 47 9.51 -15.85 -2.10
C LEU A 47 8.48 -16.99 -2.07
N ALA A 48 8.01 -17.45 -3.23
CA ALA A 48 7.06 -18.56 -3.29
C ALA A 48 7.70 -19.90 -2.91
N GLN A 49 8.93 -20.17 -3.37
CA GLN A 49 9.66 -21.39 -3.06
C GLN A 49 9.93 -21.52 -1.56
N ASN A 50 10.22 -20.41 -0.87
CA ASN A 50 10.36 -20.39 0.59
C ASN A 50 9.13 -20.97 1.31
N HIS A 51 7.91 -20.75 0.80
CA HIS A 51 6.71 -21.33 1.40
C HIS A 51 6.67 -22.86 1.33
N LEU A 52 7.19 -23.44 0.23
CA LEU A 52 7.27 -24.89 0.03
C LEU A 52 8.39 -25.51 0.85
N ASP A 53 9.58 -24.91 0.79
CA ASP A 53 10.79 -25.39 1.48
C ASP A 53 10.63 -25.38 3.00
N HIS A 54 9.84 -24.44 3.52
CA HIS A 54 9.59 -24.28 4.95
C HIS A 54 8.20 -24.71 5.40
N GLN A 55 7.41 -25.29 4.49
CA GLN A 55 6.08 -25.83 4.79
C GLN A 55 5.23 -24.82 5.59
N THR A 56 5.25 -23.58 5.14
CA THR A 56 4.63 -22.47 5.88
C THR A 56 3.13 -22.67 6.01
N ARG A 57 2.57 -22.23 7.14
CA ARG A 57 1.12 -22.30 7.36
C ARG A 57 0.44 -21.13 6.67
N GLU A 58 -0.53 -21.42 5.81
CA GLU A 58 -1.35 -20.41 5.12
C GLU A 58 -0.48 -19.40 4.34
N GLY A 59 0.64 -19.87 3.77
CA GLY A 59 1.55 -19.04 2.98
C GLY A 59 0.90 -18.53 1.70
N CYS A 60 0.97 -17.23 1.45
CA CYS A 60 0.53 -16.61 0.21
C CYS A 60 1.52 -15.57 -0.31
N ILE A 61 1.51 -15.40 -1.63
CA ILE A 61 2.18 -14.29 -2.30
C ILE A 61 1.12 -13.34 -2.83
N ARG A 62 1.26 -12.06 -2.47
CA ARG A 62 0.50 -10.96 -3.04
C ARG A 62 1.35 -10.20 -4.03
N VAL A 63 0.78 -9.94 -5.19
CA VAL A 63 1.38 -9.12 -6.25
C VAL A 63 0.47 -7.93 -6.46
N SER A 64 1.02 -6.73 -6.33
CA SER A 64 0.26 -5.50 -6.49
C SER A 64 1.06 -4.44 -7.23
N SER A 65 0.37 -3.46 -7.81
CA SER A 65 1.04 -2.36 -8.49
C SER A 65 0.27 -1.06 -8.38
N LEU A 66 1.00 -0.01 -8.02
CA LEU A 66 0.53 1.37 -7.88
C LEU A 66 1.27 2.28 -8.88
N ARG A 67 0.72 3.45 -9.18
CA ARG A 67 1.44 4.54 -9.87
C ARG A 67 1.59 5.73 -8.92
N ILE A 68 2.78 6.32 -8.91
CA ILE A 68 3.13 7.51 -8.12
C ILE A 68 3.80 8.50 -9.08
N GLN A 69 3.22 9.70 -9.26
CA GLN A 69 3.62 10.67 -10.29
C GLN A 69 3.86 10.01 -11.66
N ASP A 70 2.89 9.21 -12.10
CA ASP A 70 2.94 8.37 -13.30
C ASP A 70 3.98 7.24 -13.32
N VAL A 71 4.92 7.17 -12.39
CA VAL A 71 5.88 6.07 -12.31
C VAL A 71 5.20 4.85 -11.68
N PRO A 72 5.11 3.71 -12.39
CA PRO A 72 4.56 2.50 -11.80
C PRO A 72 5.56 1.87 -10.82
N CYS A 73 5.04 1.19 -9.81
CA CYS A 73 5.82 0.28 -8.97
C CYS A 73 5.11 -1.08 -8.90
N VAL A 74 5.88 -2.15 -8.75
CA VAL A 74 5.37 -3.50 -8.46
C VAL A 74 5.83 -3.89 -7.07
N MET A 75 4.89 -4.30 -6.22
CA MET A 75 5.15 -4.82 -4.89
C MET A 75 4.80 -6.29 -4.83
N LEU A 76 5.78 -7.09 -4.40
CA LEU A 76 5.61 -8.46 -3.95
C LEU A 76 5.51 -8.46 -2.44
N ALA A 77 4.56 -9.19 -1.88
CA ALA A 77 4.50 -9.48 -0.46
C ALA A 77 4.33 -10.97 -0.22
N SER A 78 5.21 -11.56 0.57
CA SER A 78 5.10 -12.92 1.09
C SER A 78 4.59 -12.85 2.53
N VAL A 79 3.55 -13.63 2.80
CA VAL A 79 2.81 -13.60 4.06
C VAL A 79 2.54 -15.02 4.51
N ASP A 80 2.87 -15.35 5.76
CA ASP A 80 2.53 -16.66 6.35
C ASP A 80 2.25 -16.57 7.86
N GLN A 81 1.49 -17.54 8.39
CA GLN A 81 1.27 -17.72 9.83
C GLN A 81 2.20 -18.79 10.43
N GLY A 82 3.46 -18.80 9.98
CA GLY A 82 4.50 -19.69 10.48
C GLY A 82 5.11 -19.24 11.81
N PRO A 83 6.04 -20.03 12.37
CA PRO A 83 6.65 -19.76 13.68
C PRO A 83 7.52 -18.49 13.74
N GLY A 84 7.75 -17.84 12.60
CA GLY A 84 8.65 -16.71 12.44
C GLY A 84 10.07 -17.13 12.02
N LEU A 85 10.85 -16.14 11.59
CA LEU A 85 12.25 -16.27 11.23
C LEU A 85 13.13 -15.95 12.44
N GLY A 86 14.25 -16.68 12.55
CA GLY A 86 15.28 -16.46 13.57
C GLY A 86 16.04 -15.15 13.34
N ASN A 87 17.37 -15.18 13.45
CA ASN A 87 18.18 -13.97 13.24
C ASN A 87 18.10 -13.47 11.78
N ILE A 88 17.25 -12.46 11.56
CA ILE A 88 17.00 -11.87 10.24
C ILE A 88 18.28 -11.29 9.64
N ASP A 89 19.08 -10.57 10.43
CA ASP A 89 20.30 -9.93 9.92
C ASP A 89 21.30 -10.96 9.40
N GLU A 90 21.44 -12.08 10.09
CA GLU A 90 22.28 -13.20 9.63
C GLU A 90 21.73 -13.81 8.33
N LEU A 91 20.41 -14.01 8.23
CA LEU A 91 19.78 -14.54 7.02
C LEU A 91 20.01 -13.62 5.81
N LEU A 92 19.95 -12.30 6.02
CA LEU A 92 20.15 -11.29 4.97
C LEU A 92 21.62 -11.09 4.60
N ALA A 93 22.57 -11.45 5.46
CA ALA A 93 24.00 -11.32 5.22
C ALA A 93 24.63 -12.50 4.44
N ARG A 94 23.90 -13.60 4.22
CA ARG A 94 24.40 -14.79 3.53
C ARG A 94 24.72 -14.50 2.06
N LYS A 95 25.92 -14.90 1.60
CA LYS A 95 26.37 -14.73 0.21
C LYS A 95 25.92 -15.90 -0.68
N THR A 96 25.63 -15.60 -1.95
CA THR A 96 25.40 -16.61 -3.01
C THR A 96 26.72 -17.30 -3.37
N GLY A 97 26.83 -18.62 -3.20
CA GLY A 97 28.02 -19.38 -3.67
C GLY A 97 28.42 -20.65 -2.91
N CYS A 98 27.79 -20.98 -1.78
CA CYS A 98 27.98 -22.30 -1.15
C CYS A 98 26.82 -23.23 -1.55
N PRO A 99 27.10 -24.46 -2.04
CA PRO A 99 26.08 -25.48 -2.17
C PRO A 99 25.73 -25.98 -0.77
N SER A 100 24.82 -25.29 -0.08
CA SER A 100 24.15 -25.83 1.09
C SER A 100 22.71 -26.15 0.71
N THR A 101 22.43 -27.45 0.70
CA THR A 101 21.10 -28.04 0.74
C THR A 101 20.26 -27.32 1.82
N ILE A 102 19.11 -26.75 1.43
CA ILE A 102 18.11 -26.07 2.30
C ILE A 102 18.60 -24.67 2.77
N GLY A 103 18.30 -23.52 2.18
CA GLY A 103 17.17 -23.05 1.36
C GLY A 103 16.75 -21.61 1.76
N LEU A 104 16.94 -21.23 3.04
CA LEU A 104 16.44 -19.97 3.61
C LEU A 104 17.23 -18.70 3.26
N GLY A 105 18.57 -18.81 3.26
CA GLY A 105 19.44 -17.63 3.32
C GLY A 105 19.76 -17.00 1.97
N VAL A 106 19.85 -17.82 0.92
CA VAL A 106 20.27 -17.39 -0.42
C VAL A 106 19.12 -16.69 -1.14
N GLY A 107 17.90 -17.22 -1.03
CA GLY A 107 16.72 -16.63 -1.64
C GLY A 107 16.36 -15.28 -1.04
N LEU A 108 16.30 -15.17 0.29
CA LEU A 108 15.94 -13.91 0.96
C LEU A 108 17.00 -12.81 0.75
N ALA A 109 18.29 -13.14 0.81
CA ALA A 109 19.37 -12.21 0.48
C ALA A 109 19.30 -11.75 -1.00
N SER A 110 18.93 -12.66 -1.91
CA SER A 110 18.72 -12.33 -3.32
C SER A 110 17.53 -11.39 -3.51
N VAL A 111 16.42 -11.62 -2.83
CA VAL A 111 15.25 -10.72 -2.85
C VAL A 111 15.63 -9.33 -2.32
N ARG A 112 16.32 -9.25 -1.18
CA ARG A 112 16.80 -7.96 -0.63
C ARG A 112 17.70 -7.20 -1.60
N ARG A 113 18.56 -7.91 -2.36
CA ARG A 113 19.49 -7.30 -3.31
C ARG A 113 18.81 -6.77 -4.58
N LEU A 114 17.75 -7.45 -5.03
CA LEU A 114 17.05 -7.12 -6.28
C LEU A 114 15.93 -6.09 -6.10
N ALA A 115 15.37 -6.02 -4.89
CA ALA A 115 14.34 -5.07 -4.53
C ALA A 115 14.93 -3.67 -4.33
N ASP A 116 14.19 -2.65 -4.78
CA ASP A 116 14.58 -1.25 -4.57
C ASP A 116 14.19 -0.78 -3.16
N ARG A 117 13.07 -1.28 -2.64
CA ARG A 117 12.74 -1.23 -1.20
C ARG A 117 12.41 -2.63 -0.70
N PHE A 118 13.07 -3.03 0.37
CA PHE A 118 12.86 -4.31 1.03
C PHE A 118 12.50 -4.08 2.50
N ALA A 119 11.49 -4.80 2.99
CA ALA A 119 11.16 -4.82 4.40
C ALA A 119 10.76 -6.23 4.82
N VAL A 120 11.07 -6.57 6.07
CA VAL A 120 10.68 -7.85 6.66
C VAL A 120 10.26 -7.60 8.09
N CYS A 121 9.15 -8.21 8.49
CA CYS A 121 8.81 -8.35 9.88
C CYS A 121 8.48 -9.80 10.20
N SER A 122 9.23 -10.35 11.14
CA SER A 122 9.04 -11.70 11.62
C SER A 122 9.58 -11.81 13.05
N GLN A 123 8.92 -12.59 13.91
CA GLN A 123 9.40 -12.83 15.27
C GLN A 123 9.13 -14.27 15.69
N MET A 124 10.15 -14.97 16.20
CA MET A 124 9.98 -16.28 16.82
C MET A 124 9.36 -16.18 18.21
N GLY A 125 8.24 -16.89 18.43
CA GLY A 125 7.61 -17.06 19.75
C GLY A 125 7.10 -15.78 20.44
N LYS A 126 7.29 -14.60 19.84
CA LYS A 126 6.83 -13.30 20.32
C LYS A 126 5.71 -12.77 19.42
N LYS A 127 4.95 -11.81 19.94
CA LYS A 127 3.95 -11.11 19.12
C LYS A 127 4.67 -10.25 18.08
N ASN A 128 4.51 -10.61 16.82
CA ASN A 128 4.89 -9.77 15.70
C ASN A 128 4.07 -8.46 15.77
N PRO A 129 4.69 -7.25 15.75
CA PRO A 129 3.96 -5.98 15.73
C PRO A 129 3.10 -5.82 14.46
N TYR A 130 3.58 -6.34 13.31
CA TYR A 130 2.84 -6.47 12.07
C TYR A 130 2.35 -7.91 11.94
N GLN A 131 1.29 -8.24 12.68
CA GLN A 131 0.72 -9.58 12.64
C GLN A 131 0.29 -9.94 11.22
N CYS A 132 0.54 -11.19 10.86
CA CYS A 132 0.09 -11.69 9.58
C CYS A 132 -1.42 -11.58 9.51
N PRO A 133 -1.92 -11.04 8.41
CA PRO A 133 -3.33 -10.89 8.21
C PRO A 133 -4.11 -12.21 8.38
N GLY A 134 -5.30 -12.13 8.99
CA GLY A 134 -6.13 -13.30 9.32
C GLY A 134 -5.66 -14.08 10.55
N SER A 135 -4.49 -13.77 11.12
CA SER A 135 -3.97 -14.43 12.33
C SER A 135 -4.87 -14.14 13.54
N LYS A 136 -5.36 -15.19 14.20
CA LYS A 136 -6.02 -15.07 15.51
C LYS A 136 -5.01 -14.50 16.52
N ARG A 137 -5.41 -13.48 17.29
CA ARG A 137 -4.56 -12.77 18.27
C ARG A 137 -3.58 -13.71 18.97
N GLY A 138 -2.28 -13.52 18.71
CA GLY A 138 -1.19 -14.19 19.43
C GLY A 138 -0.39 -15.25 18.67
N ARG A 139 -0.68 -15.52 17.39
CA ARG A 139 0.21 -16.39 16.58
C ARG A 139 1.31 -15.59 15.89
N PRO A 140 2.57 -16.06 15.92
CA PRO A 140 3.64 -15.55 15.08
C PRO A 140 3.28 -15.63 13.60
N GLY A 141 3.96 -14.83 12.79
CA GLY A 141 3.85 -14.85 11.34
C GLY A 141 4.96 -14.00 10.72
N THR A 142 5.20 -14.19 9.44
CA THR A 142 6.20 -13.46 8.67
C THR A 142 5.54 -12.66 7.56
N ILE A 143 5.92 -11.39 7.45
CA ILE A 143 5.62 -10.54 6.29
C ILE A 143 6.95 -10.11 5.69
N ILE A 144 7.16 -10.39 4.41
CA ILE A 144 8.30 -9.90 3.63
C ILE A 144 7.75 -9.11 2.46
N THR A 145 8.22 -7.89 2.25
CA THR A 145 7.84 -7.05 1.12
C THR A 145 9.05 -6.66 0.28
N ALA A 146 8.86 -6.65 -1.02
CA ALA A 146 9.83 -6.22 -2.01
C ALA A 146 9.12 -5.31 -3.03
N VAL A 147 9.54 -4.05 -3.10
CA VAL A 147 9.02 -3.06 -4.06
C VAL A 147 10.07 -2.80 -5.12
N SER A 148 9.60 -2.75 -6.37
CA SER A 148 10.40 -2.56 -7.57
C SER A 148 9.85 -1.41 -8.41
N TRP A 149 10.74 -0.59 -8.95
CA TRP A 149 10.48 0.44 -9.94
C TRP A 149 11.18 0.08 -11.27
N PRO A 150 10.71 0.63 -12.41
CA PRO A 150 11.28 0.35 -13.73
C PRO A 150 12.76 0.67 -13.86
N ASN A 151 13.24 1.71 -13.16
CA ASN A 151 14.61 2.24 -13.28
C ASN A 151 15.40 2.15 -11.97
N TYR A 152 15.11 1.15 -11.13
CA TYR A 152 15.74 0.92 -9.82
C TYR A 152 15.62 2.09 -8.81
N ARG A 153 14.72 3.03 -9.05
CA ARG A 153 14.56 4.22 -8.20
C ARG A 153 13.09 4.58 -8.03
N PRO A 154 12.64 4.92 -6.81
CA PRO A 154 11.36 5.57 -6.61
C PRO A 154 11.35 6.96 -7.25
N PRO A 155 10.16 7.56 -7.45
CA PRO A 155 10.05 8.97 -7.82
C PRO A 155 10.86 9.87 -6.89
N GLN A 156 11.62 10.80 -7.46
CA GLN A 156 12.56 11.64 -6.71
C GLN A 156 11.85 12.46 -5.62
N VAL A 157 10.60 12.87 -5.87
CA VAL A 157 9.78 13.58 -4.89
C VAL A 157 9.64 12.83 -3.57
N LEU A 158 9.46 11.50 -3.63
CA LEU A 158 9.30 10.70 -2.42
C LEU A 158 10.62 10.62 -1.65
N VAL A 159 11.74 10.69 -2.35
CA VAL A 159 13.07 10.67 -1.75
C VAL A 159 13.35 12.02 -1.08
N ASP A 160 13.16 13.12 -1.81
CA ASP A 160 13.45 14.47 -1.35
C ASP A 160 12.59 14.86 -0.14
N LEU A 161 11.32 14.44 -0.16
CA LEU A 161 10.38 14.68 0.92
C LEU A 161 10.43 13.63 2.02
N GLN A 162 11.28 12.61 1.89
CA GLN A 162 11.41 11.51 2.87
C GLN A 162 10.10 10.82 3.18
N VAL A 163 9.37 10.50 2.11
CA VAL A 163 8.07 9.85 2.19
C VAL A 163 8.18 8.36 1.87
N ASP A 164 7.60 7.57 2.76
CA ASP A 164 7.25 6.18 2.49
C ASP A 164 5.75 6.07 2.18
N LEU A 165 5.42 5.30 1.15
CA LEU A 165 4.05 5.14 0.69
C LEU A 165 3.87 3.76 0.09
N ALA A 166 2.76 3.12 0.43
CA ALA A 166 2.34 1.88 -0.18
C ALA A 166 0.82 1.87 -0.29
N GLY A 167 0.29 1.34 -1.38
CA GLY A 167 -1.15 1.20 -1.54
C GLY A 167 -1.53 -0.03 -2.37
N ILE A 168 -2.75 -0.48 -2.14
CA ILE A 168 -3.42 -1.53 -2.90
C ILE A 168 -4.71 -0.93 -3.46
N VAL A 169 -4.99 -1.23 -4.72
CA VAL A 169 -6.29 -1.05 -5.34
C VAL A 169 -6.66 -2.42 -5.91
N SER A 170 -7.84 -2.92 -5.61
CA SER A 170 -8.30 -4.24 -6.01
C SER A 170 -9.74 -4.18 -6.42
N GLY A 171 -10.06 -4.73 -7.59
CA GLY A 171 -11.45 -4.91 -7.99
C GLY A 171 -12.12 -5.99 -7.15
N ARG A 172 -13.45 -5.90 -7.01
CA ARG A 172 -14.32 -6.91 -6.38
C ARG A 172 -14.13 -8.29 -7.00
N THR A 173 -13.91 -8.32 -8.31
CA THR A 173 -13.62 -9.55 -9.06
C THR A 173 -12.41 -9.33 -9.95
N GLU A 174 -11.68 -10.41 -10.25
CA GLU A 174 -10.50 -10.34 -11.12
C GLU A 174 -10.78 -9.86 -12.55
N ASN A 175 -12.03 -10.03 -13.00
CA ASN A 175 -12.46 -9.83 -14.38
C ASN A 175 -13.19 -8.50 -14.63
N MET A 176 -13.57 -7.77 -13.57
CA MET A 176 -14.19 -6.45 -13.71
C MET A 176 -13.18 -5.33 -13.42
N PRO A 177 -13.24 -4.21 -14.16
CA PRO A 177 -12.44 -3.05 -13.84
C PRO A 177 -12.90 -2.48 -12.49
N CYS A 178 -11.93 -2.14 -11.64
CA CYS A 178 -12.17 -1.54 -10.33
C CYS A 178 -12.74 -0.11 -10.50
N GLY A 179 -13.81 0.19 -9.79
CA GLY A 179 -14.38 1.52 -9.61
C GLY A 179 -13.47 2.42 -8.78
N ASP A 180 -12.66 1.86 -7.88
CA ASP A 180 -11.74 2.66 -7.06
C ASP A 180 -10.49 3.13 -7.81
N GLY A 181 -9.91 4.22 -7.30
CA GLY A 181 -8.64 4.76 -7.74
C GLY A 181 -7.84 5.36 -6.58
N LEU A 182 -6.52 5.15 -6.64
CA LEU A 182 -5.56 5.78 -5.75
C LEU A 182 -4.58 6.59 -6.61
N PHE A 183 -4.56 7.90 -6.39
CA PHE A 183 -3.74 8.85 -7.15
C PHE A 183 -2.76 9.52 -6.20
N VAL A 184 -1.49 9.50 -6.56
CA VAL A 184 -0.42 10.09 -5.76
C VAL A 184 0.44 10.96 -6.65
N ASP A 185 0.46 12.25 -6.35
CA ASP A 185 1.24 13.26 -7.05
C ASP A 185 2.07 14.06 -6.05
N GLY A 186 3.09 14.75 -6.52
CA GLY A 186 3.89 15.63 -5.67
C GLY A 186 4.82 16.55 -6.45
N ASP A 187 5.45 17.46 -5.73
CA ASP A 187 6.59 18.27 -6.16
C ASP A 187 7.49 18.53 -4.93
N GLU A 188 8.47 19.41 -5.05
CA GLU A 188 9.40 19.76 -3.95
C GLU A 188 8.75 20.34 -2.68
N ARG A 189 7.47 20.73 -2.74
CA ARG A 189 6.70 21.31 -1.63
C ARG A 189 5.52 20.45 -1.23
N PHE A 190 4.78 19.92 -2.19
CA PHE A 190 3.50 19.29 -1.98
C PHE A 190 3.55 17.79 -2.23
N ILE A 191 2.84 17.03 -1.42
CA ILE A 191 2.40 15.67 -1.77
C ILE A 191 0.89 15.66 -1.70
N ARG A 192 0.24 15.11 -2.73
CA ARG A 192 -1.20 14.90 -2.78
C ARG A 192 -1.50 13.42 -2.92
N VAL A 193 -2.33 12.90 -2.03
CA VAL A 193 -2.91 11.56 -2.12
C VAL A 193 -4.41 11.70 -2.24
N ALA A 194 -5.00 11.15 -3.30
CA ALA A 194 -6.44 11.12 -3.49
C ALA A 194 -6.91 9.67 -3.61
N LEU A 195 -7.92 9.31 -2.82
CA LEU A 195 -8.67 8.07 -2.99
C LEU A 195 -10.04 8.43 -3.57
N VAL A 196 -10.42 7.69 -4.60
CA VAL A 196 -11.70 7.77 -5.27
C VAL A 196 -12.35 6.41 -5.16
N ASP A 197 -13.60 6.37 -4.71
CA ASP A 197 -14.46 5.21 -4.73
C ASP A 197 -15.66 5.59 -5.60
N SER A 198 -15.81 4.90 -6.73
CA SER A 198 -16.88 5.16 -7.69
C SER A 198 -17.80 3.95 -7.76
N PRO A 199 -19.12 4.15 -7.99
CA PRO A 199 -20.07 3.06 -8.06
C PRO A 199 -19.63 1.89 -8.96
N GLY A 200 -19.64 0.68 -8.42
CA GLY A 200 -19.11 -0.53 -9.05
C GLY A 200 -19.89 -1.09 -10.26
N ILE A 201 -21.02 -0.48 -10.65
CA ILE A 201 -21.80 -0.88 -11.83
C ILE A 201 -21.62 0.14 -12.96
N GLY A 202 -21.15 -0.33 -14.13
CA GLY A 202 -21.15 0.46 -15.37
C GLY A 202 -19.90 1.32 -15.58
N THR A 203 -20.05 2.64 -15.44
CA THR A 203 -19.06 3.67 -15.82
C THR A 203 -18.03 4.01 -14.74
N GLY A 204 -18.13 3.46 -13.52
CA GLY A 204 -17.30 3.84 -12.37
C GLY A 204 -15.80 3.91 -12.67
N PHE A 205 -15.23 2.87 -13.29
CA PHE A 205 -13.83 2.88 -13.73
C PHE A 205 -13.48 4.05 -14.67
N ARG A 206 -14.37 4.41 -15.60
CA ARG A 206 -14.14 5.55 -16.51
C ARG A 206 -14.19 6.88 -15.77
N MET A 207 -15.10 7.02 -14.81
CA MET A 207 -15.21 8.20 -13.97
C MET A 207 -13.95 8.38 -13.11
N THR A 208 -13.51 7.33 -12.42
CA THR A 208 -12.27 7.34 -11.65
C THR A 208 -11.04 7.68 -12.49
N ARG A 209 -10.97 7.14 -13.72
CA ARG A 209 -9.92 7.51 -14.68
C ARG A 209 -9.93 9.00 -15.03
N GLU A 210 -11.10 9.56 -15.26
CA GLU A 210 -11.27 10.98 -15.57
C GLU A 210 -10.92 11.87 -14.37
N VAL A 211 -11.32 11.48 -13.15
CA VAL A 211 -10.88 12.15 -11.91
C VAL A 211 -9.37 12.13 -11.80
N GLY A 212 -8.74 10.97 -12.01
CA GLY A 212 -7.28 10.84 -12.01
C GLY A 212 -6.59 11.75 -13.03
N ARG A 213 -7.06 11.77 -14.28
CA ARG A 213 -6.53 12.64 -15.34
C ARG A 213 -6.64 14.12 -14.94
N ARG A 214 -7.79 14.54 -14.44
CA ARG A 214 -8.01 15.92 -13.99
C ARG A 214 -7.12 16.30 -12.81
N LEU A 215 -6.94 15.40 -11.84
CA LEU A 215 -6.02 15.63 -10.73
C LEU A 215 -4.60 15.88 -11.27
N GLN A 216 -4.11 15.05 -12.18
CA GLN A 216 -2.78 15.20 -12.78
C GLN A 216 -2.58 16.54 -13.51
N GLU A 217 -3.63 17.09 -14.10
CA GLU A 217 -3.61 18.39 -14.78
C GLU A 217 -3.73 19.58 -13.83
N MET A 218 -4.21 19.37 -12.60
CA MET A 218 -4.42 20.43 -11.61
C MET A 218 -3.17 20.65 -10.77
N ASP A 219 -2.73 21.91 -10.70
CA ASP A 219 -1.58 22.33 -9.90
C ASP A 219 -1.71 21.88 -8.44
N LEU A 220 -0.59 21.44 -7.87
CA LEU A 220 -0.53 20.96 -6.49
C LEU A 220 -0.76 22.08 -5.47
N VAL A 221 -0.71 23.36 -5.89
CA VAL A 221 -0.99 24.53 -5.04
C VAL A 221 -2.48 24.69 -4.69
N TRP A 222 -3.39 24.03 -5.42
CA TRP A 222 -4.82 24.06 -5.10
C TRP A 222 -5.13 23.19 -3.86
N PRO A 223 -5.81 23.75 -2.85
CA PRO A 223 -6.17 23.00 -1.64
C PRO A 223 -7.26 21.95 -1.92
N PRO A 224 -7.34 20.89 -1.08
CA PRO A 224 -8.28 19.77 -1.28
C PRO A 224 -9.74 20.14 -1.53
N ASP A 225 -10.29 21.10 -0.81
CA ASP A 225 -11.67 21.61 -0.96
C ASP A 225 -11.93 22.20 -2.36
N GLN A 226 -11.01 23.01 -2.87
CA GLN A 226 -11.12 23.61 -4.20
C GLN A 226 -10.90 22.61 -5.34
N LEU A 227 -10.17 21.52 -5.08
CA LEU A 227 -10.07 20.39 -6.00
C LEU A 227 -11.42 19.64 -6.06
N LEU A 228 -12.11 19.45 -4.94
CA LEU A 228 -13.44 18.82 -4.92
C LEU A 228 -14.48 19.63 -5.70
N GLU A 229 -14.44 20.97 -5.62
CA GLU A 229 -15.30 21.84 -6.45
C GLU A 229 -15.12 21.58 -7.95
N ARG A 230 -13.88 21.38 -8.40
CA ARG A 230 -13.56 21.10 -9.82
C ARG A 230 -13.88 19.65 -10.22
N LEU A 231 -14.06 18.78 -9.23
CA LEU A 231 -14.43 17.39 -9.39
C LEU A 231 -15.93 17.16 -9.09
N SER A 232 -16.75 18.22 -9.02
CA SER A 232 -18.18 18.12 -8.68
C SER A 232 -18.92 17.15 -9.59
N PHE A 233 -18.57 17.08 -10.88
CA PHE A 233 -19.17 16.13 -11.83
C PHE A 233 -19.13 14.67 -11.37
N ALA A 234 -18.05 14.27 -10.67
CA ALA A 234 -17.90 12.90 -10.19
C ALA A 234 -18.68 12.70 -8.90
N LEU A 235 -18.67 13.71 -8.01
CA LEU A 235 -19.44 13.72 -6.77
C LEU A 235 -20.95 13.67 -7.05
N GLU A 236 -21.44 14.50 -7.98
CA GLU A 236 -22.83 14.54 -8.47
C GLU A 236 -23.25 13.20 -9.10
N ALA A 237 -22.31 12.48 -9.72
CA ALA A 237 -22.52 11.14 -10.25
C ALA A 237 -22.41 10.03 -9.18
N GLY A 238 -22.22 10.39 -7.91
CA GLY A 238 -22.22 9.47 -6.77
C GLY A 238 -20.84 8.91 -6.40
N ALA A 239 -19.73 9.47 -6.90
CA ALA A 239 -18.40 9.09 -6.43
C ALA A 239 -18.12 9.67 -5.03
N SER A 240 -17.44 8.88 -4.21
CA SER A 240 -16.77 9.35 -3.01
C SER A 240 -15.34 9.75 -3.36
N ILE A 241 -14.89 10.91 -2.88
CA ILE A 241 -13.54 11.41 -3.12
C ILE A 241 -12.98 11.95 -1.82
N LYS A 242 -11.77 11.54 -1.46
CA LYS A 242 -11.03 12.07 -0.31
C LYS A 242 -9.62 12.44 -0.76
N ILE A 243 -9.25 13.70 -0.54
CA ILE A 243 -7.97 14.26 -0.97
C ILE A 243 -7.24 14.74 0.27
N ILE A 244 -5.99 14.28 0.41
CA ILE A 244 -5.05 14.77 1.41
C ILE A 244 -3.91 15.43 0.68
N ARG A 245 -3.48 16.58 1.19
CA ARG A 245 -2.30 17.27 0.73
C ARG A 245 -1.40 17.60 1.91
N PHE A 246 -0.11 17.30 1.79
CA PHE A 246 0.91 17.78 2.72
C PHE A 246 1.64 18.95 2.07
N ASP A 247 1.62 20.12 2.71
CA ASP A 247 2.43 21.28 2.36
C ASP A 247 3.67 21.29 3.26
N ARG A 248 4.81 20.88 2.71
CA ARG A 248 6.07 20.80 3.45
C ARG A 248 6.56 22.17 3.91
N MET A 249 6.35 23.22 3.12
CA MET A 249 6.83 24.57 3.46
C MET A 249 6.04 25.16 4.63
N GLN A 250 4.73 24.91 4.68
CA GLN A 250 3.89 25.30 5.81
C GLN A 250 3.89 24.27 6.95
N GLN A 251 4.49 23.09 6.72
CA GLN A 251 4.42 21.95 7.62
C GLN A 251 2.98 21.66 8.04
N GLU A 252 2.08 21.53 7.06
CA GLU A 252 0.64 21.38 7.29
C GLU A 252 0.07 20.25 6.45
N VAL A 253 -0.70 19.36 7.08
CA VAL A 253 -1.54 18.39 6.40
C VAL A 253 -2.95 18.97 6.26
N GLN A 254 -3.47 18.91 5.04
CA GLN A 254 -4.78 19.40 4.67
C GLN A 254 -5.61 18.25 4.11
N CYS A 255 -6.88 18.20 4.45
CA CYS A 255 -7.78 17.16 4.00
C CYS A 255 -9.17 17.73 3.71
N ALA A 256 -9.76 17.30 2.60
CA ALA A 256 -11.19 17.44 2.34
C ALA A 256 -11.70 16.18 1.64
N GLY A 257 -12.99 15.90 1.75
CA GLY A 257 -13.61 14.86 0.93
C GLY A 257 -15.04 14.56 1.30
N VAL A 258 -15.75 13.94 0.35
CA VAL A 258 -17.16 13.59 0.45
C VAL A 258 -17.32 12.08 0.37
N GLY A 259 -18.31 11.55 1.09
CA GLY A 259 -18.69 10.14 1.02
C GLY A 259 -18.06 9.26 2.10
N ASN A 260 -17.90 7.99 1.76
CA ASN A 260 -17.64 6.86 2.65
C ASN A 260 -16.15 6.55 2.91
N ILE A 261 -15.22 7.32 2.35
CA ILE A 261 -13.78 7.05 2.45
C ILE A 261 -13.25 7.37 3.85
N GLY A 262 -12.68 6.36 4.51
CA GLY A 262 -12.09 6.47 5.83
C GLY A 262 -10.68 7.06 5.79
N LEU A 263 -10.36 7.92 6.77
CA LEU A 263 -9.06 8.55 6.92
C LEU A 263 -8.64 8.62 8.39
N TRP A 264 -7.43 8.14 8.65
CA TRP A 264 -6.72 8.25 9.91
C TRP A 264 -5.43 9.05 9.73
N LEU A 265 -5.24 10.10 10.55
CA LEU A 265 -3.98 10.81 10.67
C LEU A 265 -3.42 10.61 12.07
N VAL A 266 -2.19 10.11 12.13
CA VAL A 266 -1.43 9.91 13.36
C VAL A 266 -0.21 10.82 13.30
N VAL A 267 -0.05 11.67 14.31
CA VAL A 267 1.11 12.56 14.46
C VAL A 267 1.72 12.26 15.82
N ASP A 268 3.01 11.95 15.87
CA ASP A 268 3.73 11.59 17.10
C ASP A 268 2.98 10.52 17.94
N SER A 269 2.59 9.42 17.27
CA SER A 269 1.82 8.31 17.86
C SER A 269 0.44 8.68 18.42
N ARG A 270 -0.09 9.87 18.15
CA ARG A 270 -1.44 10.31 18.54
C ARG A 270 -2.35 10.40 17.34
N ILE A 271 -3.54 9.80 17.43
CA ILE A 271 -4.57 9.95 16.41
C ILE A 271 -5.16 11.37 16.52
N VAL A 272 -4.87 12.21 15.52
CA VAL A 272 -5.32 13.61 15.46
C VAL A 272 -6.50 13.80 14.51
N LEU A 273 -6.69 12.88 13.55
CA LEU A 273 -7.87 12.81 12.71
C LEU A 273 -8.34 11.36 12.61
N ALA A 274 -9.64 11.18 12.75
CA ALA A 274 -10.38 9.96 12.46
C ALA A 274 -11.63 10.38 11.71
N ALA A 275 -11.49 10.64 10.40
CA ALA A 275 -12.59 11.06 9.55
C ALA A 275 -13.20 9.82 8.90
N GLY A 276 -14.50 9.59 9.18
CA GLY A 276 -15.29 8.51 8.60
C GLY A 276 -16.26 8.99 7.52
N TRP A 277 -17.26 8.16 7.26
CA TRP A 277 -18.37 8.41 6.33
C TRP A 277 -19.02 9.78 6.59
N GLN A 278 -19.01 10.64 5.57
CA GLN A 278 -19.85 11.83 5.49
C GLN A 278 -20.95 11.55 4.46
N PRO A 279 -22.25 11.60 4.82
CA PRO A 279 -23.31 11.44 3.84
C PRO A 279 -23.14 12.49 2.74
N PRO A 280 -23.36 12.13 1.46
CA PRO A 280 -23.60 13.12 0.41
C PRO A 280 -24.99 13.75 0.63
N GLY A 281 -25.17 14.51 1.72
CA GLY A 281 -26.30 15.42 1.86
C GLY A 281 -26.13 16.63 0.93
N ASP A 282 -27.05 17.60 0.98
CA ASP A 282 -27.08 18.87 0.20
C ASP A 282 -25.83 19.80 0.35
N LEU A 283 -24.66 19.24 0.65
CA LEU A 283 -23.34 19.86 0.82
C LEU A 283 -22.82 20.56 -0.45
N TYR A 284 -23.42 20.31 -1.63
CA TYR A 284 -23.03 20.99 -2.87
C TYR A 284 -23.31 22.50 -2.86
N HIS A 285 -24.16 22.98 -1.96
CA HIS A 285 -24.56 24.39 -1.90
C HIS A 285 -23.81 25.22 -0.83
N GLY A 286 -22.91 24.62 -0.04
CA GLY A 286 -22.23 25.28 1.09
C GLY A 286 -20.69 25.28 1.06
N GLY A 287 -20.07 24.72 0.01
CA GLY A 287 -18.61 24.50 -0.04
C GLY A 287 -18.17 23.25 0.74
N PHE A 288 -16.92 22.81 0.52
CA PHE A 288 -16.37 21.62 1.18
C PHE A 288 -15.60 22.01 2.45
N GLU A 289 -15.81 21.26 3.54
CA GLU A 289 -15.06 21.47 4.78
C GLU A 289 -13.59 21.09 4.60
N LEU A 290 -12.69 22.05 4.81
CA LEU A 290 -11.25 21.86 4.77
C LEU A 290 -10.69 21.68 6.18
N PHE A 291 -10.26 20.46 6.49
CA PHE A 291 -9.48 20.19 7.69
C PHE A 291 -8.01 20.56 7.47
N ARG A 292 -7.41 21.20 8.48
CA ARG A 292 -5.99 21.58 8.50
C ARG A 292 -5.36 21.16 9.81
N TYR A 293 -4.17 20.58 9.76
CA TYR A 293 -3.41 20.22 10.95
C TYR A 293 -1.93 20.54 10.76
N PRO A 294 -1.32 21.36 11.65
CA PRO A 294 0.11 21.62 11.61
C PRO A 294 0.89 20.36 12.05
N VAL A 295 1.88 19.96 11.27
CA VAL A 295 2.67 18.75 11.48
C VAL A 295 4.15 19.08 11.57
N ARG A 296 4.65 19.18 12.81
CA ARG A 296 6.07 19.46 13.13
C ARG A 296 6.83 18.22 13.60
N GLN A 297 6.20 17.06 13.54
CA GLN A 297 6.75 15.76 13.89
C GLN A 297 6.43 14.76 12.79
N ASP A 298 6.98 13.55 12.88
CA ASP A 298 6.60 12.42 12.04
C ASP A 298 5.08 12.23 12.03
N PHE A 299 4.55 11.95 10.85
CA PHE A 299 3.16 11.55 10.70
C PHE A 299 3.00 10.30 9.86
N ALA A 300 1.91 9.61 10.13
CA ALA A 300 1.42 8.49 9.38
C ALA A 300 -0.06 8.70 9.04
N CYS A 301 -0.44 8.31 7.84
CA CYS A 301 -1.80 8.38 7.34
C CYS A 301 -2.21 7.01 6.81
N LEU A 302 -3.45 6.62 7.11
CA LEU A 302 -4.13 5.48 6.50
C LEU A 302 -5.45 5.96 5.91
N ILE A 303 -5.59 5.80 4.60
CA ILE A 303 -6.81 6.12 3.85
C ILE A 303 -7.33 4.84 3.18
N HIS A 304 -8.64 4.60 3.23
CA HIS A 304 -9.23 3.38 2.68
C HIS A 304 -10.67 3.59 2.18
N SER A 305 -11.07 2.84 1.15
CA SER A 305 -12.48 2.73 0.72
C SER A 305 -13.29 1.87 1.70
N ASP A 306 -14.61 1.87 1.55
CA ASP A 306 -15.54 1.17 2.43
C ASP A 306 -15.62 -0.35 2.18
N GLY A 307 -15.06 -0.84 1.06
CA GLY A 307 -14.87 -2.27 0.80
C GLY A 307 -13.99 -2.96 1.86
N LEU A 308 -13.29 -2.16 2.67
CA LEU A 308 -12.60 -2.57 3.88
C LEU A 308 -13.46 -2.22 5.11
N GLN A 309 -13.65 -3.18 6.03
CA GLN A 309 -14.34 -2.91 7.30
C GLN A 309 -13.75 -1.66 8.01
N PRO A 310 -14.51 -0.95 8.84
CA PRO A 310 -13.96 0.14 9.62
C PRO A 310 -12.81 -0.34 10.51
N PHE A 311 -11.76 0.48 10.65
CA PHE A 311 -10.71 0.25 11.64
C PHE A 311 -11.12 0.89 12.97
N ASP A 312 -10.71 0.29 14.08
CA ASP A 312 -10.84 0.93 15.39
C ASP A 312 -9.58 1.71 15.81
N ARG A 313 -9.69 2.53 16.86
CA ARG A 313 -8.58 3.37 17.35
C ARG A 313 -7.40 2.54 17.88
N GLU A 314 -7.65 1.37 18.49
CA GLU A 314 -6.58 0.52 19.01
C GLU A 314 -5.81 -0.17 17.88
N GLU A 315 -6.50 -0.61 16.84
CA GLU A 315 -5.93 -1.17 15.61
C GLU A 315 -5.03 -0.15 14.92
N ILE A 316 -5.53 1.07 14.70
CA ILE A 316 -4.76 2.14 14.07
C ILE A 316 -3.54 2.52 14.91
N SER A 317 -3.71 2.64 16.24
CA SER A 317 -2.59 2.91 17.14
C SER A 317 -1.54 1.80 17.06
N ARG A 318 -1.94 0.54 16.90
CA ARG A 318 -1.01 -0.59 16.73
C ARG A 318 -0.31 -0.61 15.37
N LEU A 319 -1.04 -0.29 14.30
CA LEU A 319 -0.54 -0.34 12.92
C LEU A 319 0.41 0.82 12.60
N LEU A 320 0.13 2.01 13.12
CA LEU A 320 0.81 3.25 12.78
C LEU A 320 1.71 3.80 13.90
N SER A 321 1.77 3.16 15.07
CA SER A 321 2.70 3.58 16.11
C SER A 321 4.15 3.37 15.70
N VAL A 322 5.01 4.28 16.14
CA VAL A 322 6.47 4.12 16.03
C VAL A 322 6.89 2.99 16.98
N ASP A 323 7.63 2.00 16.47
CA ASP A 323 8.20 0.97 17.33
C ASP A 323 9.25 1.63 18.25
N SER A 324 9.00 1.57 19.55
CA SER A 324 9.84 2.18 20.58
C SER A 324 11.27 1.62 20.61
N LYS A 325 11.53 0.49 19.94
CA LYS A 325 12.86 -0.11 19.84
C LYS A 325 13.67 0.32 18.62
N SER A 326 13.04 0.64 17.50
CA SER A 326 13.74 1.05 16.27
C SER A 326 13.93 2.56 16.20
N GLY A 327 13.13 3.34 16.92
CA GLY A 327 13.12 4.81 16.83
C GLY A 327 12.64 5.34 15.47
N HIS A 328 12.16 4.45 14.58
CA HIS A 328 11.68 4.80 13.25
C HIS A 328 10.30 4.19 12.98
N PRO A 329 9.38 4.93 12.33
CA PRO A 329 8.09 4.40 11.95
C PRO A 329 8.24 3.20 11.00
N PRO A 330 7.33 2.22 11.06
CA PRO A 330 7.41 1.05 10.23
C PRO A 330 7.18 1.33 8.76
N ARG A 331 7.90 0.61 7.90
CA ARG A 331 7.72 0.71 6.44
C ARG A 331 6.25 0.54 6.06
N CYS A 332 5.73 1.48 5.25
CA CYS A 332 4.32 1.49 4.85
C CYS A 332 3.90 0.18 4.17
N SER A 333 4.81 -0.47 3.46
CA SER A 333 4.54 -1.76 2.82
C SER A 333 4.21 -2.87 3.83
N LEU A 334 4.85 -2.91 5.01
CA LEU A 334 4.53 -3.90 6.05
C LEU A 334 3.19 -3.61 6.71
N VAL A 335 2.96 -2.34 7.06
CA VAL A 335 1.70 -1.87 7.65
C VAL A 335 0.53 -2.20 6.73
N LEU A 336 0.68 -1.87 5.45
CA LEU A 336 -0.32 -2.12 4.42
C LEU A 336 -0.70 -3.60 4.35
N GLN A 337 0.29 -4.51 4.38
CA GLN A 337 -0.02 -5.94 4.35
C GLN A 337 -0.80 -6.36 5.57
N SER A 338 -0.40 -5.92 6.77
CA SER A 338 -1.10 -6.21 8.03
C SER A 338 -2.54 -5.66 8.02
N ALA A 339 -2.73 -4.43 7.53
CA ALA A 339 -4.03 -3.77 7.45
C ALA A 339 -4.98 -4.42 6.42
N PHE A 340 -4.45 -4.93 5.31
CA PHE A 340 -5.26 -5.39 4.18
C PHE A 340 -6.04 -6.69 4.44
N SER A 341 -5.63 -7.55 5.39
CA SER A 341 -6.24 -8.90 5.49
C SER A 341 -6.74 -9.31 6.88
N MET A 342 -7.29 -8.36 7.61
CA MET A 342 -8.17 -8.69 8.72
C MET A 342 -9.55 -9.11 8.19
N ASN A 343 -9.75 -10.38 7.81
CA ASN A 343 -11.04 -11.03 7.51
C ASN A 343 -12.06 -10.21 6.69
N ARG A 344 -11.60 -9.43 5.72
CA ARG A 344 -12.47 -8.67 4.81
C ARG A 344 -12.58 -9.45 3.51
N GLN A 345 -13.58 -10.33 3.42
CA GLN A 345 -13.99 -10.83 2.11
C GLN A 345 -14.44 -9.62 1.29
N ALA A 346 -13.82 -9.40 0.14
CA ALA A 346 -14.17 -8.30 -0.76
C ALA A 346 -15.63 -8.49 -1.22
N GLN A 347 -16.56 -7.83 -0.53
CA GLN A 347 -17.95 -7.69 -0.99
C GLN A 347 -18.05 -6.62 -2.07
N ASP A 348 -17.04 -5.73 -2.13
CA ASP A 348 -16.90 -4.66 -3.10
C ASP A 348 -15.44 -4.43 -3.52
N ASP A 349 -15.21 -3.42 -4.36
CA ASP A 349 -13.87 -2.89 -4.67
C ASP A 349 -13.15 -2.44 -3.39
N ILE A 350 -11.83 -2.65 -3.34
CA ILE A 350 -11.00 -2.36 -2.17
C ILE A 350 -9.83 -1.48 -2.56
N SER A 351 -9.69 -0.37 -1.85
CA SER A 351 -8.50 0.48 -1.92
C SER A 351 -8.03 0.87 -0.54
N ILE A 352 -6.71 0.83 -0.34
CA ILE A 352 -6.07 1.27 0.88
C ILE A 352 -4.70 1.84 0.55
N CYS A 353 -4.34 2.94 1.21
CA CYS A 353 -3.03 3.54 1.14
C CYS A 353 -2.53 3.84 2.54
N VAL A 354 -1.28 3.48 2.80
CA VAL A 354 -0.53 3.90 3.98
C VAL A 354 0.57 4.83 3.51
N TRP A 355 0.66 6.00 4.15
CA TRP A 355 1.60 7.05 3.82
C TRP A 355 2.26 7.54 5.11
N GLN A 356 3.58 7.67 5.12
CA GLN A 356 4.34 8.24 6.23
C GLN A 356 5.32 9.30 5.75
N TRP A 357 5.57 10.25 6.64
CA TRP A 357 6.59 11.27 6.50
C TRP A 357 7.44 11.32 7.76
N GLN A 358 8.75 11.46 7.58
CA GLN A 358 9.71 11.62 8.66
C GLN A 358 10.21 13.07 8.69
N HIS A 359 10.10 13.70 9.85
CA HIS A 359 10.68 15.00 10.11
C HIS A 359 12.17 14.83 10.40
N THR A 360 13.04 15.37 9.54
CA THR A 360 14.49 15.42 9.79
C THR A 360 14.91 16.45 10.81
#